data_AF-A0AAW1HSU5-F1
#
_entry.id   AF-A0AAW1HSU5-F1
#
_cell.length_a   1.000
_cell.length_b   1.000
_cell.length_c   1.000
_cell.angle_alpha   90.00
_cell.angle_beta   90.00
_cell.angle_gamma   90.00
#
_symmetry.space_group_name_H-M   'P 1'
#
loop_
_entity.id
_entity.type
_entity.pdbx_description
1 polymer ?
#
loop_
_entity_poly.entity_id
_entity_poly.type
_entity_poly.pdbx_seq_one_letter_code
_entity_poly.pdbx_strand_id
1 'polypeptide(L)'
;MLEFQEDTIVPLVLTWCTSDLQENSALWQSIYRVKMMHHSANLQAKKIRDMPRITQMELAGTIFGFRGFAIIRPECFGLTSLTDQDCSNLLHFWRVIGYLLGVDDRFNICRESLSETKAIFIALSEIIIKPHMLSRHEYVSDMQLLL
;
A
#
# COMPACT_ATOMS: atom_id res chain seq x y z
N MET A 1 -22.09 9.66 4.28
CA MET A 1 -20.95 10.52 3.92
C MET A 1 -19.80 10.06 4.80
N LEU A 2 -18.91 9.22 4.26
CA LEU A 2 -17.75 8.73 5.00
C LEU A 2 -16.70 9.83 4.94
N GLU A 3 -16.53 10.57 6.03
CA GLU A 3 -15.37 11.46 6.19
C GLU A 3 -14.11 10.59 6.09
N PHE A 4 -13.25 10.93 5.14
CA PHE A 4 -11.92 10.33 5.03
C PHE A 4 -11.08 10.88 6.19
N GLN A 5 -11.01 10.13 7.30
CA GLN A 5 -10.21 10.51 8.46
C GLN A 5 -8.72 10.34 8.12
N GLU A 6 -8.09 11.38 7.55
CA GLU A 6 -6.65 11.46 7.27
C GLU A 6 -5.80 11.13 8.51
N ASP A 7 -6.33 11.35 9.71
CA ASP A 7 -5.67 11.11 11.00
C ASP A 7 -5.43 9.63 11.35
N THR A 8 -5.91 8.66 10.55
CA THR A 8 -5.84 7.24 10.95
C THR A 8 -4.65 6.50 10.34
N ILE A 9 -4.31 6.74 9.08
CA ILE A 9 -3.31 5.94 8.36
C ILE A 9 -1.89 6.28 8.78
N VAL A 10 -1.59 7.58 8.92
CA VAL A 10 -0.24 8.05 9.26
C VAL A 10 0.21 7.49 10.63
N PRO A 11 -0.59 7.58 11.72
CA PRO A 11 -0.19 6.99 12.99
C PRO A 11 -0.02 5.47 12.94
N LEU A 12 -0.84 4.75 12.15
CA LEU A 12 -0.71 3.30 12.00
C LEU A 12 0.61 2.92 11.36
N VAL A 13 0.94 3.54 10.22
CA VAL A 13 2.18 3.25 9.49
C VAL A 13 3.40 3.69 10.29
N LEU A 14 3.35 4.85 10.94
CA LEU A 14 4.44 5.30 11.83
C LEU A 14 4.68 4.30 12.96
N THR A 15 3.62 3.77 13.58
CA THR A 15 3.75 2.73 14.61
C THR A 15 4.49 1.50 14.07
N TRP A 16 4.25 1.12 12.81
CA TRP A 16 4.97 0.00 12.19
C TRP A 16 6.45 0.30 11.94
N CYS A 17 6.80 1.56 11.66
CA CYS A 17 8.18 1.96 11.40
C CYS A 17 8.99 2.19 12.69
N THR A 18 8.34 2.51 13.81
CA THR A 18 9.01 2.95 15.05
C THR A 18 8.90 1.99 16.22
N SER A 19 8.12 0.91 16.08
CA SER A 19 7.94 -0.09 17.14
C SER A 19 8.49 -1.46 16.72
N ASP A 20 9.01 -2.20 17.69
CA ASP A 20 9.53 -3.54 17.44
C ASP A 20 8.43 -4.54 17.07
N LEU A 21 8.76 -5.47 16.17
CA LEU A 21 7.91 -6.63 15.88
C LEU A 21 8.12 -7.71 16.95
N GLN A 22 7.34 -7.62 18.01
CA GLN A 22 7.28 -8.61 19.09
C GLN A 22 5.81 -8.95 19.38
N GLU A 23 5.56 -10.13 19.95
CA GLU A 23 4.21 -10.49 20.37
C GLU A 23 3.66 -9.42 21.33
N ASN A 24 2.42 -9.00 21.07
CA ASN A 24 1.71 -7.96 21.82
C ASN A 24 2.33 -6.54 21.75
N SER A 25 3.33 -6.29 20.92
CA SER A 25 3.86 -4.94 20.70
C SER A 25 2.83 -4.00 20.06
N ALA A 26 3.11 -2.69 20.07
CA ALA A 26 2.26 -1.69 19.42
C ALA A 26 2.11 -1.96 17.91
N LEU A 27 3.19 -2.38 17.23
CA LEU A 27 3.14 -2.81 15.83
C LEU A 27 2.22 -4.02 15.67
N TRP A 28 2.41 -5.07 16.48
CA TRP A 28 1.60 -6.29 16.40
C TRP A 28 0.10 -6.01 16.56
N GLN A 29 -0.26 -5.23 17.58
CA GLN A 29 -1.66 -4.84 17.84
C GLN A 29 -2.22 -3.98 16.71
N SER A 30 -1.42 -3.04 16.19
CA SER A 30 -1.79 -2.17 15.07
C SER A 30 -2.08 -2.97 13.79
N ILE A 31 -1.20 -3.91 13.43
CA ILE A 31 -1.40 -4.79 12.28
C ILE A 31 -2.64 -5.67 12.45
N TYR A 32 -2.81 -6.27 13.63
CA TYR A 32 -4.00 -7.08 13.92
C TYR A 32 -5.29 -6.25 13.78
N ARG A 33 -5.30 -5.02 14.30
CA ARG A 33 -6.42 -4.09 14.15
C ARG A 33 -6.73 -3.83 12.68
N VAL A 34 -5.73 -3.50 11.85
CA VAL A 34 -5.94 -3.26 10.41
C VAL A 34 -6.47 -4.49 9.69
N LYS A 35 -5.94 -5.68 9.99
CA LYS A 35 -6.43 -6.94 9.44
C LYS A 35 -7.91 -7.19 9.77
N MET A 36 -8.31 -6.90 11.00
CA MET A 36 -9.71 -7.00 11.43
C MET A 36 -10.61 -5.96 10.76
N MET A 37 -10.11 -4.73 10.56
CA MET A 37 -10.83 -3.70 9.81
C MET A 37 -11.08 -4.12 8.36
N HIS A 38 -10.06 -4.63 7.66
CA HIS A 38 -10.22 -5.14 6.29
C HIS A 38 -11.18 -6.33 6.22
N HIS A 39 -11.09 -7.25 7.18
CA HIS A 39 -12.02 -8.38 7.27
C HIS A 39 -13.47 -7.91 7.46
N SER A 40 -13.70 -6.99 8.41
CA SER A 40 -15.02 -6.41 8.66
C SER A 40 -15.56 -5.69 7.42
N ALA A 41 -14.75 -4.86 6.76
CA ALA A 41 -15.13 -4.18 5.52
C ALA A 41 -15.53 -5.17 4.43
N ASN A 42 -14.76 -6.25 4.24
CA ASN A 42 -15.10 -7.30 3.29
C ASN A 42 -16.40 -8.05 3.65
N LEU A 43 -16.69 -8.26 4.93
CA LEU A 43 -17.97 -8.84 5.37
C LEU A 43 -19.16 -7.91 5.07
N GLN A 44 -19.00 -6.60 5.26
CA GLN A 44 -20.05 -5.64 4.90
C GLN A 44 -20.24 -5.55 3.39
N ALA A 45 -19.15 -5.51 2.62
CA ALA A 45 -19.20 -5.48 1.16
C ALA A 45 -19.95 -6.69 0.57
N LYS A 46 -19.78 -7.88 1.16
CA LYS A 46 -20.53 -9.10 0.74
C LYS A 46 -22.06 -8.96 0.82
N LYS A 47 -22.59 -8.04 1.63
CA LYS A 47 -24.03 -7.83 1.79
C LYS A 47 -24.61 -6.92 0.71
N ILE A 48 -23.75 -6.21 -0.03
CA ILE A 48 -24.16 -5.23 -1.04
C ILE A 48 -23.79 -5.80 -2.40
N ARG A 49 -24.78 -5.91 -3.28
CA ARG A 49 -24.58 -6.44 -4.63
C ARG A 49 -23.55 -5.57 -5.37
N ASP A 50 -22.64 -6.23 -6.08
CA ASP A 50 -21.60 -5.61 -6.91
C ASP A 50 -20.65 -4.63 -6.18
N MET A 51 -20.62 -4.67 -4.84
CA MET A 51 -19.68 -3.88 -4.05
C MET A 51 -18.26 -4.45 -4.15
N PRO A 52 -17.25 -3.64 -4.55
CA PRO A 52 -15.87 -4.07 -4.57
C PRO A 52 -15.38 -4.54 -3.20
N ARG A 53 -14.47 -5.51 -3.21
CA ARG A 53 -13.86 -6.08 -2.01
C ARG A 53 -12.37 -5.79 -1.99
N ILE A 54 -11.79 -5.74 -0.80
CA ILE A 54 -10.35 -5.67 -0.60
C ILE A 54 -9.77 -7.04 -0.97
N THR A 55 -9.25 -7.13 -2.19
CA THR A 55 -8.60 -8.33 -2.73
C THR A 55 -7.10 -8.35 -2.40
N GLN A 56 -6.43 -9.47 -2.71
CA GLN A 56 -4.97 -9.56 -2.65
C GLN A 56 -4.28 -8.50 -3.53
N MET A 57 -4.86 -8.20 -4.71
CA MET A 57 -4.36 -7.15 -5.59
C MET A 57 -4.52 -5.76 -4.96
N GLU A 58 -5.65 -5.48 -4.31
CA GLU A 58 -5.89 -4.20 -3.62
C GLU A 58 -4.91 -4.01 -2.44
N LEU A 59 -4.65 -5.08 -1.67
CA LEU A 59 -3.65 -5.04 -0.61
C LEU A 59 -2.25 -4.81 -1.17
N ALA A 60 -1.85 -5.56 -2.20
CA ALA A 60 -0.56 -5.37 -2.86
C ALA A 60 -0.41 -3.96 -3.43
N GLY A 61 -1.45 -3.41 -4.07
CA GLY A 61 -1.49 -2.03 -4.59
C GLY A 61 -1.40 -0.98 -3.50
N THR A 62 -2.03 -1.20 -2.35
CA THR A 62 -1.92 -0.31 -1.18
C THR A 62 -0.50 -0.33 -0.61
N ILE A 63 0.10 -1.51 -0.49
CA ILE A 63 1.51 -1.64 -0.10
C ILE A 63 2.37 -0.93 -1.16
N PHE A 64 2.07 -1.06 -2.47
CA PHE A 64 2.69 -0.23 -3.52
C PHE A 64 2.65 1.27 -3.20
N GLY A 65 1.48 1.82 -2.88
CA GLY A 65 1.31 3.25 -2.60
C GLY A 65 2.24 3.80 -1.51
N PHE A 66 2.52 3.04 -0.45
CA PHE A 66 3.33 3.53 0.68
C PHE A 66 4.83 3.68 0.39
N ARG A 67 5.39 2.90 -0.54
CA ARG A 67 6.87 2.85 -0.76
C ARG A 67 7.31 2.66 -2.19
N GLY A 68 6.40 2.30 -3.09
CA GLY A 68 6.73 1.94 -4.47
C GLY A 68 7.50 3.06 -5.17
N PHE A 69 6.94 4.27 -5.16
CA PHE A 69 7.55 5.44 -5.79
C PHE A 69 8.86 5.88 -5.13
N ALA A 70 9.00 5.77 -3.81
CA ALA A 70 10.25 6.07 -3.12
C ALA A 70 11.40 5.16 -3.61
N ILE A 71 11.10 3.91 -3.99
CA ILE A 71 12.08 2.94 -4.49
C ILE A 71 12.38 3.13 -6.00
N ILE A 72 11.37 3.41 -6.83
CA ILE A 72 11.57 3.51 -8.28
C ILE A 72 11.88 4.92 -8.79
N ARG A 73 11.58 5.96 -8.00
CA ARG A 73 11.81 7.39 -8.30
C ARG A 73 12.38 8.13 -7.08
N PRO A 74 13.49 7.67 -6.48
CA PRO A 74 14.03 8.25 -5.24
C PRO A 74 14.36 9.74 -5.35
N GLU A 75 14.69 10.23 -6.55
CA GLU A 75 14.98 11.63 -6.82
C GLU A 75 13.78 12.56 -6.61
N CYS A 76 12.56 12.07 -6.80
CA CYS A 76 11.34 12.84 -6.53
C CYS A 76 11.10 13.07 -5.04
N PHE A 77 11.78 12.31 -4.18
CA PHE A 77 11.60 12.34 -2.72
C PHE A 77 12.87 12.79 -1.98
N GLY A 78 13.93 13.19 -2.70
CA GLY A 78 15.22 13.54 -2.09
C GLY A 78 15.97 12.34 -1.48
N LEU A 79 15.67 11.12 -1.94
CA LEU A 79 16.22 9.86 -1.41
C LEU A 79 17.36 9.30 -2.26
N THR A 80 18.08 10.15 -3.00
CA THR A 80 19.13 9.74 -3.96
C THR A 80 20.37 9.15 -3.29
N SER A 81 20.52 9.33 -1.97
CA SER A 81 21.63 8.78 -1.17
C SER A 81 21.37 7.37 -0.64
N LEU A 82 20.18 6.79 -0.86
CA LEU A 82 19.88 5.42 -0.41
C LEU A 82 20.75 4.39 -1.12
N THR A 83 21.39 3.51 -0.35
CA THR A 83 22.12 2.37 -0.90
C THR A 83 21.15 1.26 -1.35
N ASP A 84 21.64 0.33 -2.17
CA ASP A 84 20.87 -0.87 -2.50
C ASP A 84 20.55 -1.72 -1.26
N GLN A 85 21.41 -1.68 -0.23
CA GLN A 85 21.15 -2.34 1.04
C GLN A 85 20.01 -1.67 1.82
N ASP A 86 19.99 -0.33 1.86
CA ASP A 86 18.88 0.41 2.50
C ASP A 86 17.56 0.10 1.81
N CYS A 87 17.56 0.09 0.47
CA CYS A 87 16.39 -0.28 -0.32
C CYS A 87 15.95 -1.72 -0.02
N SER A 88 16.88 -2.66 0.02
CA SER A 88 16.59 -4.08 0.31
C SER A 88 16.04 -4.28 1.72
N ASN A 89 16.56 -3.55 2.71
CA ASN A 89 16.05 -3.58 4.09
C ASN A 89 14.62 -3.03 4.16
N LEU A 90 14.35 -1.90 3.49
CA LEU A 90 13.02 -1.32 3.43
C LEU A 90 12.03 -2.26 2.72
N LEU A 91 12.45 -2.92 1.64
CA LEU A 91 11.64 -3.91 0.94
C LEU A 91 11.35 -5.12 1.81
N HIS A 92 12.34 -5.63 2.55
CA HIS A 92 12.15 -6.73 3.49
C HIS A 92 11.13 -6.37 4.57
N PHE A 93 11.24 -5.18 5.16
CA PHE A 93 10.25 -4.67 6.11
C PHE A 93 8.84 -4.70 5.52
N TRP A 94 8.64 -4.12 4.33
CA TRP A 94 7.32 -4.10 3.69
C TRP A 94 6.83 -5.47 3.23
N ARG A 95 7.73 -6.39 2.92
CA ARG A 95 7.40 -7.79 2.63
C ARG A 95 6.78 -8.45 3.86
N VAL A 96 7.40 -8.29 5.03
CA VAL A 96 6.90 -8.82 6.31
C VAL A 96 5.59 -8.15 6.70
N ILE A 97 5.48 -6.83 6.61
CA ILE A 97 4.23 -6.11 6.88
C ILE A 97 3.10 -6.62 5.97
N GLY A 98 3.35 -6.80 4.68
CA GLY A 98 2.38 -7.35 3.74
C GLY A 98 1.91 -8.75 4.14
N TYR A 99 2.85 -9.63 4.48
CA TYR A 99 2.52 -10.97 4.97
C TYR A 99 1.64 -10.93 6.22
N LEU A 100 1.99 -10.11 7.22
CA LEU A 100 1.23 -9.99 8.47
C LEU A 100 -0.20 -9.45 8.24
N LEU A 101 -0.35 -8.49 7.32
CA LEU A 101 -1.65 -7.97 6.87
C LEU A 101 -2.50 -9.02 6.11
N GLY A 102 -1.92 -10.16 5.74
CA GLY A 102 -2.60 -11.28 5.10
C GLY A 102 -2.42 -11.34 3.59
N VAL A 103 -1.38 -10.72 3.04
CA VAL A 103 -0.97 -10.96 1.65
C VAL A 103 -0.31 -12.33 1.56
N ASP A 104 -0.82 -13.19 0.68
CA ASP A 104 -0.18 -14.48 0.36
C ASP A 104 1.17 -14.20 -0.30
N ASP A 105 2.22 -14.94 0.08
CA ASP A 105 3.57 -14.71 -0.42
C ASP A 105 3.66 -14.72 -1.95
N ARG A 106 2.80 -15.47 -2.63
CA ARG A 106 2.75 -15.49 -4.10
C ARG A 106 2.28 -14.16 -4.70
N PHE A 107 1.47 -13.39 -3.97
CA PHE A 107 1.03 -12.05 -4.37
C PHE A 107 1.86 -10.92 -3.74
N ASN A 108 2.85 -11.24 -2.91
CA ASN A 108 3.70 -10.23 -2.30
C ASN A 108 4.62 -9.59 -3.34
N ILE A 109 4.42 -8.29 -3.56
CA ILE A 109 5.15 -7.53 -4.59
C ILE A 109 6.54 -7.08 -4.12
N CYS A 110 6.88 -7.24 -2.84
CA CYS A 110 8.24 -7.07 -2.32
C CYS A 110 8.97 -8.41 -2.40
N ARG A 111 9.73 -8.64 -3.46
CA ARG A 111 10.50 -9.88 -3.67
C ARG A 111 11.88 -9.80 -3.01
N GLU A 112 12.56 -10.94 -2.95
CA GLU A 112 13.93 -11.01 -2.42
C GLU A 112 14.92 -10.17 -3.21
N SER A 113 14.77 -10.18 -4.54
CA SER A 113 15.61 -9.40 -5.42
C SER A 113 15.11 -7.96 -5.50
N LEU A 114 16.01 -7.01 -5.20
CA LEU A 114 15.76 -5.57 -5.39
C LEU A 114 15.43 -5.26 -6.85
N SER A 115 16.14 -5.87 -7.80
CA SER A 115 15.93 -5.66 -9.23
C SER A 115 14.57 -6.18 -9.69
N GLU A 116 14.17 -7.37 -9.24
CA GLU A 116 12.85 -7.95 -9.53
C GLU A 116 11.74 -7.08 -8.94
N THR A 117 11.90 -6.64 -7.69
CA THR A 117 10.93 -5.78 -7.03
C THR A 117 10.78 -4.44 -7.74
N LYS A 118 11.89 -3.81 -8.15
CA LYS A 118 11.86 -2.57 -8.95
C LYS A 118 11.13 -2.77 -10.27
N ALA A 119 11.36 -3.89 -10.97
CA ALA A 119 10.66 -4.20 -12.21
C ALA A 119 9.14 -4.36 -12.00
N ILE A 120 8.72 -5.06 -10.94
CA ILE A 120 7.31 -5.20 -10.57
C ILE A 120 6.70 -3.82 -10.28
N PHE A 121 7.40 -2.97 -9.53
CA PHE A 121 6.91 -1.63 -9.16
C PHE A 121 6.75 -0.73 -10.39
N ILE A 122 7.71 -0.78 -11.32
CA ILE A 122 7.60 -0.07 -12.61
C ILE A 122 6.37 -0.57 -13.38
N ALA A 123 6.22 -1.90 -13.51
CA ALA A 123 5.07 -2.48 -14.20
C ALA A 123 3.73 -2.08 -13.57
N LEU A 124 3.61 -2.14 -12.24
CA LEU A 124 2.42 -1.67 -11.52
C LEU A 124 2.14 -0.19 -11.77
N SER A 125 3.19 0.64 -11.77
CA SER A 125 3.04 2.08 -12.00
C SER A 125 2.53 2.39 -13.41
N GLU A 126 3.02 1.70 -14.43
CA GLU A 126 2.63 1.93 -15.83
C GLU A 126 1.31 1.26 -16.22
N ILE A 127 1.01 0.07 -15.70
CA ILE A 127 -0.17 -0.71 -16.11
C ILE A 127 -1.40 -0.33 -15.27
N ILE A 128 -1.21 -0.02 -13.99
CA ILE A 128 -2.33 0.23 -13.07
C ILE A 128 -2.37 1.71 -12.72
N ILE A 129 -1.34 2.24 -12.06
CA ILE A 129 -1.46 3.55 -11.40
C ILE A 129 -1.64 4.68 -12.43
N LYS A 130 -0.74 4.78 -13.41
CA LYS A 130 -0.73 5.86 -14.40
C LYS A 130 -2.03 5.92 -15.22
N PRO A 131 -2.56 4.82 -15.78
CA PRO A 131 -3.85 4.86 -16.47
C PRO A 131 -4.99 5.36 -15.57
N HIS A 132 -5.07 4.88 -14.33
CA HIS A 132 -6.12 5.31 -13.39
C HIS A 132 -5.97 6.78 -12.95
N MET A 133 -4.75 7.30 -12.87
CA MET A 133 -4.51 8.71 -12.57
C MET A 133 -4.90 9.61 -13.74
N LEU A 134 -4.58 9.21 -14.97
CA LEU A 134 -4.91 9.97 -16.17
C LEU A 134 -6.41 9.96 -16.45
N SER A 135 -7.08 8.81 -16.31
CA SER A 135 -8.53 8.73 -16.50
C SER A 135 -9.29 9.54 -15.44
N ARG A 136 -8.78 9.64 -14.20
CA ARG A 136 -9.39 10.48 -13.16
C ARG A 136 -9.33 11.98 -13.48
N HIS A 137 -8.28 12.44 -14.18
CA HIS A 137 -8.17 13.83 -14.58
C HIS A 137 -9.27 14.24 -15.56
N GLU A 138 -9.65 13.37 -16.50
CA GLU A 138 -10.75 13.62 -17.44
C GLU A 138 -12.09 13.81 -16.70
N TYR A 139 -12.39 12.95 -15.72
CA TYR A 139 -13.62 13.06 -14.93
C TYR A 139 -13.66 14.29 -13.99
N VAL A 140 -12.52 14.70 -13.42
CA VAL A 140 -12.48 15.89 -12.53
C VAL A 140 -12.63 17.17 -13.34
N SER A 141 -12.07 17.23 -14.55
CA SER A 141 -12.28 18.35 -15.48
C SER A 141 -13.75 18.49 -15.90
N ASP A 142 -14.45 17.37 -16.12
CA ASP A 142 -15.87 17.39 -16.45
C ASP A 142 -16.78 17.80 -15.27
N MET A 143 -16.39 17.46 -14.03
CA MET A 143 -17.13 17.93 -12.84
C MET A 143 -16.91 19.42 -12.53
N GLN A 144 -15.79 20.02 -12.96
CA GLN A 144 -15.57 21.46 -12.83
C GLN A 144 -16.41 22.28 -13.84
N LEU A 145 -16.96 21.65 -14.88
CA LEU A 145 -17.90 22.29 -15.82
C LEU A 145 -19.37 22.19 -15.38
N LEU A 146 -19.65 21.46 -14.30
CA LEU A 146 -20.99 21.26 -13.74
C LEU A 146 -21.19 21.96 -12.38
N LEU A 147 -20.25 22.82 -11.98
CA LEU A 147 -20.33 23.76 -10.84
C LEU A 147 -20.17 25.19 -11.35
#